data_AF-A0A258E8S8-F1
#
_entry.id   AF-A0A258E8S8-F1
#
_cell.length_a   1.000
_cell.length_b   1.000
_cell.length_c   1.000
_cell.angle_alpha   90.00
_cell.angle_beta   90.00
_cell.angle_gamma   90.00
#
_symmetry.space_group_name_H-M   'P 1'
#
loop_
_entity.id
_entity.type
_entity.pdbx_description
1 polymer ?
#
loop_
_entity_poly.entity_id
_entity_poly.type
_entity_poly.pdbx_seq_one_letter_code
_entity_poly.pdbx_strand_id
1 'polypeptide(L)' 'MKKKTAILVDGGFFLKRYRSINKLKNLDPEKTAKDLWEMCLKHLSQAKAETYDLYRIFYYDCLPYSKKHHNPVN' A
#
# COMPACT_ATOMS: atom_id res chain seq x y z
N MET A 1 -17.05 -17.20 -9.85
CA MET A 1 -16.58 -16.63 -8.57
C MET A 1 -15.44 -15.68 -8.89
N LYS A 2 -15.40 -14.46 -8.32
CA LYS A 2 -14.30 -13.54 -8.59
C LYS A 2 -13.00 -14.05 -7.96
N LYS A 3 -11.87 -13.71 -8.56
CA LYS A 3 -10.54 -14.04 -8.00
C LYS A 3 -10.34 -13.21 -6.74
N LYS A 4 -9.77 -13.84 -5.70
CA LYS A 4 -9.44 -13.16 -4.44
C LYS A 4 -8.06 -12.50 -4.56
N THR A 5 -7.95 -11.24 -4.14
CA THR A 5 -6.70 -10.48 -4.17
C THR A 5 -6.33 -10.01 -2.77
N ALA A 6 -5.07 -10.22 -2.40
CA ALA A 6 -4.45 -9.58 -1.25
C ALA A 6 -3.59 -8.40 -1.70
N ILE A 7 -3.58 -7.33 -0.92
CA ILE A 7 -2.82 -6.11 -1.24
C ILE A 7 -1.80 -5.89 -0.13
N LEU A 8 -0.52 -5.74 -0.49
CA LEU A 8 0.55 -5.36 0.44
C LEU A 8 0.90 -3.89 0.22
N VAL A 9 0.84 -3.09 1.29
CA VAL A 9 1.17 -1.67 1.28
C VAL A 9 2.44 -1.45 2.09
N ASP A 10 3.44 -0.81 1.48
CA ASP A 10 4.56 -0.20 2.20
C ASP A 10 4.09 1.13 2.82
N GLY A 11 3.93 1.15 4.14
CA GLY A 11 3.44 2.33 4.86
C GLY A 11 4.39 3.52 4.80
N GLY A 12 5.70 3.26 4.90
CA GLY A 12 6.72 4.31 4.85
C GLY A 12 6.79 4.99 3.48
N PHE A 13 6.71 4.20 2.40
CA PHE A 13 6.61 4.73 1.05
C PHE A 13 5.29 5.48 0.84
N PHE A 14 4.16 4.87 1.22
CA PHE A 14 2.83 5.46 1.06
C PHE A 14 2.74 6.84 1.72
N LEU A 15 3.10 6.97 3.00
CA LEU A 15 2.99 8.24 3.72
C LEU A 15 3.86 9.34 3.10
N LYS A 16 5.07 9.00 2.65
CA LYS A 16 5.96 9.95 1.94
C LYS A 16 5.34 10.43 0.62
N ARG A 17 4.80 9.51 -0.18
CA ARG A 17 4.17 9.83 -1.48
C ARG A 17 2.86 10.58 -1.30
N TYR A 18 2.01 10.14 -0.40
CA TYR A 18 0.73 10.77 -0.09
C TYR A 18 0.91 12.23 0.33
N ARG A 19 1.86 12.51 1.23
CA ARG A 19 2.20 13.88 1.65
C ARG A 19 2.69 14.73 0.47
N SER A 20 3.59 14.18 -0.34
CA SER A 20 4.17 14.88 -1.50
C SER A 20 3.14 15.22 -2.57
N ILE A 21 2.27 14.27 -2.93
CA ILE A 21 1.26 14.45 -3.99
C ILE A 21 0.18 15.44 -3.55
N ASN A 22 -0.29 15.33 -2.31
CA ASN A 22 -1.35 16.21 -1.78
C ASN A 22 -0.81 17.56 -1.27
N LYS A 23 0.52 17.80 -1.33
CA LYS A 23 1.19 19.02 -0.87
C LYS A 23 0.82 19.39 0.58
N LEU A 24 0.74 18.40 1.47
CA LEU A 24 0.31 18.57 2.86
C LEU A 24 1.51 18.85 3.77
N LYS A 25 1.35 19.79 4.71
CA LYS A 25 2.33 20.01 5.80
C LYS A 25 2.20 18.94 6.88
N ASN A 26 0.98 18.71 7.35
CA ASN A 26 0.63 17.70 8.35
C ASN A 26 -0.37 16.71 7.75
N LEU A 27 -0.28 15.45 8.19
CA LEU A 27 -1.22 14.41 7.81
C LEU A 27 -2.30 14.30 8.88
N ASP A 28 -3.55 14.25 8.45
CA ASP A 28 -4.67 13.78 9.27
C ASP A 28 -4.68 12.25 9.22
N PRO A 29 -4.45 11.54 10.34
CA PRO A 29 -4.37 10.08 10.35
C PRO A 29 -5.64 9.39 9.87
N GLU A 30 -6.82 9.89 10.26
CA GLU A 30 -8.10 9.26 9.93
C GLU A 30 -8.37 9.40 8.43
N LYS A 31 -8.23 10.62 7.91
CA LYS A 31 -8.37 10.87 6.48
C LYS A 31 -7.34 10.08 5.67
N THR A 32 -6.08 10.04 6.11
CA THR A 32 -5.01 9.34 5.39
C THR A 32 -5.28 7.82 5.32
N ALA A 33 -5.75 7.22 6.41
CA ALA A 33 -6.13 5.80 6.43
C ALA A 33 -7.34 5.52 5.53
N LYS A 34 -8.35 6.39 5.53
CA LYS A 34 -9.51 6.27 4.64
C LYS A 34 -9.12 6.36 3.17
N ASP A 35 -8.29 7.32 2.80
CA ASP A 35 -7.81 7.48 1.43
C ASP A 35 -6.98 6.26 0.97
N LEU A 36 -6.14 5.69 1.85
CA LEU A 36 -5.40 4.45 1.59
C LEU A 36 -6.35 3.29 1.30
N TRP A 37 -7.38 3.12 2.13
CA TRP A 37 -8.39 2.08 1.98
C TRP A 37 -9.13 2.21 0.65
N GLU A 38 -9.62 3.41 0.33
CA GLU A 38 -10.29 3.69 -0.94
C GLU A 38 -9.39 3.45 -2.15
N MET A 39 -8.11 3.85 -2.05
CA MET A 39 -7.12 3.56 -3.08
C MET A 39 -7.00 2.05 -3.30
N CYS A 40 -6.87 1.26 -2.24
CA CYS A 40 -6.78 -0.20 -2.34
C CYS A 40 -8.03 -0.82 -2.99
N LEU A 41 -9.23 -0.33 -2.66
CA LEU A 41 -10.47 -0.79 -3.28
C LEU A 41 -10.51 -0.46 -4.78
N LYS A 42 -10.05 0.72 -5.19
CA LYS A 42 -9.95 1.10 -6.61
C LYS A 42 -9.01 0.19 -7.40
N HIS A 43 -7.99 -0.38 -6.76
CA HIS A 43 -7.07 -1.34 -7.40
C HIS A 43 -7.72 -2.71 -7.68
N LEU A 44 -8.89 -3.01 -7.10
CA LEU A 44 -9.64 -4.25 -7.40
C LEU A 44 -10.34 -4.19 -8.77
N SER A 45 -10.43 -3.02 -9.38
CA SER A 45 -10.92 -2.81 -10.75
C SER A 45 -9.77 -2.39 -11.66
N GLN A 46 -9.23 -3.32 -12.45
CA GLN A 46 -8.11 -3.04 -13.37
C GLN A 46 -8.58 -2.75 -14.80
N ALA A 47 -7.69 -2.18 -15.62
CA ALA A 47 -7.96 -1.63 -16.96
C ALA A 47 -8.58 -2.60 -17.98
N LYS A 48 -8.63 -3.90 -17.71
CA LYS A 48 -9.22 -4.93 -18.60
C LYS A 48 -10.61 -5.39 -18.17
N ALA A 49 -11.35 -4.57 -17.42
CA ALA A 49 -12.68 -4.88 -16.86
C ALA A 49 -12.71 -6.09 -15.90
N GLU A 50 -11.55 -6.60 -15.50
CA GLU A 50 -11.46 -7.63 -14.48
C GLU A 50 -11.70 -7.03 -13.11
N THR A 51 -12.59 -7.66 -12.34
CA THR A 51 -12.88 -7.29 -10.96
C THR A 51 -12.51 -8.42 -10.02
N TYR A 52 -11.94 -8.03 -8.88
CA TYR A 52 -11.42 -8.94 -7.87
C TYR A 52 -12.16 -8.75 -6.55
N ASP A 53 -12.27 -9.83 -5.76
CA ASP A 53 -12.74 -9.74 -4.38
C ASP A 53 -11.56 -9.46 -3.46
N LEU A 54 -11.74 -8.52 -2.52
CA LEU A 54 -10.73 -8.26 -1.52
C LEU A 54 -10.64 -9.43 -0.54
N TYR A 55 -9.44 -9.99 -0.42
CA TYR A 55 -9.14 -10.94 0.66
C TYR A 55 -8.67 -10.22 1.92
N ARG A 56 -7.58 -9.46 1.81
CA ARG A 56 -6.97 -8.74 2.94
C ARG A 56 -6.03 -7.65 2.44
N ILE A 57 -5.94 -6.55 3.19
CA ILE A 57 -4.88 -5.56 3.06
C ILE A 57 -3.86 -5.81 4.17
N PHE A 58 -2.59 -5.92 3.78
CA PHE A 58 -1.45 -5.98 4.67
C PHE A 58 -0.75 -4.62 4.66
N TYR A 59 -0.67 -3.99 5.82
CA TYR A 59 0.05 -2.73 5.98
C TYR A 59 1.40 -3.01 6.66
N TYR A 60 2.49 -2.76 5.94
CA TYR A 60 3.83 -2.93 6.46
C TYR A 60 4.33 -1.62 7.07
N ASP A 61 4.34 -1.58 8.40
CA ASP A 61 4.95 -0.51 9.19
C ASP A 61 6.11 -1.08 10.00
N CYS A 62 7.30 -1.01 9.42
CA CYS A 62 8.51 -1.44 10.09
C CYS A 62 9.60 -0.40 9.85
N LEU A 63 10.49 -0.25 10.84
CA LEU A 63 11.68 0.55 10.67
C LEU A 63 12.51 0.00 9.49
N PRO A 64 13.22 0.87 8.76
CA PRO A 64 14.15 0.43 7.74
C PRO A 64 15.10 -0.61 8.34
N TYR A 65 15.23 -1.73 7.64
CA TYR A 65 16.12 -2.79 8.09
C TYR A 65 17.55 -2.26 8.20
N SER A 66 18.13 -2.29 9.40
CA SER A 66 19.39 -1.61 9.71
C SER A 66 20.64 -2.43 9.39
N LYS A 67 20.49 -3.71 9.04
CA LYS A 67 21.61 -4.60 8.72
C LYS A 67 21.78 -4.75 7.21
N LYS A 68 23.01 -4.98 6.76
CA LYS A 68 23.29 -5.36 5.36
C LYS A 68 23.24 -6.89 5.26
N HIS A 69 22.36 -7.41 4.42
CA HIS A 69 22.42 -8.83 4.04
C HIS A 69 23.28 -8.96 2.78
N HIS A 70 24.36 -9.74 2.88
CA HIS A 70 25.08 -10.27 1.73
C HIS A 70 24.73 -11.75 1.64
N ASN A 71 24.07 -12.15 0.55
CA ASN A 71 23.90 -13.57 0.21
C ASN A 71 24.57 -13.84 -1.15
N PRO A 72 25.91 -13.87 -1.23
CA PRO A 72 26.58 -14.38 -2.40
C PRO A 72 26.34 -15.88 -2.46
N VAL A 73 25.45 -16.30 -3.35
CA VAL A 73 25.35 -17.70 -3.76
C VAL A 73 26.35 -17.85 -4.90
N ASN A 74 27.34 -18.74 -4.71
CA ASN A 74 28.34 -19.07 -5.73
C ASN A 74 27.70 -19.66 -6.98
#